data_AF-A0A101XHH2-F1
#
_entry.id   AF-A0A101XHH2-F1
#
_cell.length_a   1.000
_cell.length_b   1.000
_cell.length_c   1.000
_cell.angle_alpha   90.00
_cell.angle_beta   90.00
_cell.angle_gamma   90.00
#
_symmetry.space_group_name_H-M   'P 1'
#
loop_
_entity.id
_entity.type
_entity.pdbx_description
1 polymer ?
#
loop_
_entity_poly.entity_id
_entity_poly.type
_entity_poly.pdbx_seq_one_letter_code
_entity_poly.pdbx_strand_id
1 'polypeptide(L)'
;MLGSIWDWIILIAVVLVLFGGAGKLPEIFRSLGRAVGEFKKGQIEVENELRQLTQTNPAPGTSNQEKKPEQGENVEELKKKIEELQRQLDELKKGK
;
A
#
# COMPACT_ATOMS: atom_id res chain seq x y z
N MET A 1 -23.04 -18.67 -26.47
CA MET A 1 -21.61 -18.93 -26.76
C MET A 1 -20.88 -17.74 -27.41
N LEU A 2 -21.56 -16.67 -27.87
CA LEU A 2 -20.92 -15.47 -28.44
C LEU A 2 -21.56 -14.14 -27.95
N GLY A 3 -22.16 -14.15 -26.75
CA GLY A 3 -22.88 -12.99 -26.19
C GLY A 3 -22.22 -12.38 -24.96
N SER A 4 -21.12 -12.97 -24.48
CA SER A 4 -20.45 -12.51 -23.25
C SER A 4 -19.42 -11.44 -23.58
N ILE A 5 -19.37 -10.38 -22.76
CA ILE A 5 -18.36 -9.32 -22.86
C ILE A 5 -16.94 -9.91 -22.81
N TRP A 6 -16.76 -11.01 -22.08
CA TRP A 6 -15.49 -11.73 -22.02
C TRP A 6 -15.02 -12.28 -23.37
N ASP A 7 -15.94 -12.73 -24.23
CA ASP A 7 -15.61 -13.26 -25.56
C ASP A 7 -15.07 -12.13 -26.46
N TRP A 8 -15.66 -10.94 -26.36
CA TRP A 8 -15.22 -9.74 -27.10
C TRP A 8 -13.85 -9.25 -26.65
N ILE A 9 -13.56 -9.28 -25.34
CA ILE A 9 -12.23 -8.93 -24.81
C ILE A 9 -11.16 -9.86 -25.36
N ILE A 10 -11.43 -11.17 -25.37
CA ILE A 10 -10.51 -12.18 -25.90
C ILE A 10 -10.29 -11.97 -27.41
N LEU A 11 -11.35 -11.69 -28.17
CA LEU A 11 -11.26 -11.41 -29.61
C LEU A 11 -10.35 -10.21 -29.88
N ILE A 12 -10.54 -9.10 -29.14
CA ILE A 12 -9.70 -7.91 -29.25
C ILE A 12 -8.25 -8.21 -28.88
N ALA A 13 -8.01 -8.96 -27.82
CA ALA A 13 -6.66 -9.36 -27.41
C ALA A 13 -5.95 -10.17 -28.51
N VAL A 14 -6.64 -11.12 -29.14
CA VAL A 14 -6.09 -11.91 -30.26
C VAL A 14 -5.75 -11.01 -31.45
N VAL A 15 -6.64 -10.09 -31.82
CA VAL A 15 -6.38 -9.12 -32.90
C VAL A 15 -5.15 -8.26 -32.57
N LEU A 16 -5.05 -7.74 -31.35
CA LEU A 16 -3.88 -6.94 -30.94
C LEU A 16 -2.57 -7.74 -30.97
N VAL A 17 -2.59 -9.03 -30.66
CA VAL A 17 -1.39 -9.88 -30.75
C VAL A 17 -1.02 -10.21 -32.19
N LEU A 18 -2.00 -10.45 -33.07
CA LEU A 18 -1.76 -10.72 -34.49
C LEU A 18 -1.22 -9.49 -35.24
N PHE A 19 -1.83 -8.32 -35.03
CA PHE A 19 -1.43 -7.07 -35.69
C PHE A 19 -0.30 -6.34 -34.97
N GLY A 20 -0.25 -6.41 -33.64
CA GLY A 20 0.84 -5.85 -32.84
C GLY A 20 2.09 -6.74 -32.83
N GLY A 21 1.95 -8.03 -33.15
CA GLY A 21 3.04 -9.00 -33.09
C GLY A 21 3.38 -9.44 -31.66
N ALA A 22 3.81 -10.69 -31.52
CA ALA A 22 4.10 -11.31 -30.21
C ALA A 22 5.21 -10.61 -29.41
N GLY A 23 6.01 -9.75 -30.04
CA GLY A 23 7.10 -9.01 -29.40
C GLY A 23 6.69 -7.73 -28.66
N LYS A 24 5.53 -7.13 -28.98
CA LYS A 24 5.16 -5.81 -28.43
C LYS A 24 4.76 -5.85 -26.97
N LEU A 25 3.99 -6.85 -26.56
CA LEU A 25 3.62 -7.03 -25.15
C LEU A 25 4.87 -7.21 -24.26
N PRO A 26 5.81 -8.14 -24.56
CA PRO A 26 7.06 -8.29 -23.80
C PRO A 26 7.93 -7.02 -23.78
N GLU A 27 7.96 -6.26 -24.87
CA GLU A 27 8.72 -5.02 -24.97
C GLU A 27 8.17 -3.92 -24.05
N ILE A 28 6.84 -3.75 -24.02
CA ILE A 28 6.15 -2.78 -23.16
C ILE A 28 6.31 -3.16 -21.68
N PHE A 29 6.15 -4.44 -21.32
CA PHE A 29 6.35 -4.88 -19.94
C PHE A 29 7.79 -4.66 -19.48
N ARG A 30 8.76 -4.91 -20.37
CA ARG A 30 10.17 -4.72 -20.05
C ARG A 30 10.56 -3.25 -19.90
N SER A 31 10.03 -2.35 -20.73
CA SER A 31 10.26 -0.90 -20.58
C SER A 31 9.57 -0.33 -19.34
N LEU A 32 8.31 -0.74 -19.10
CA LEU A 32 7.55 -0.34 -17.90
C LEU A 32 8.22 -0.85 -16.63
N GLY A 33 8.66 -2.11 -16.60
CA GLY A 33 9.36 -2.70 -15.45
C GLY A 33 10.67 -1.99 -15.15
N ARG A 34 11.42 -1.56 -16.18
CA ARG A 34 12.62 -0.73 -16.00
C ARG A 34 12.27 0.64 -15.43
N ALA A 35 11.27 1.33 -15.99
CA ALA A 35 10.84 2.64 -15.53
C ALA A 35 10.38 2.63 -14.07
N VAL A 36 9.53 1.66 -13.71
CA VAL A 36 9.07 1.46 -12.32
C VAL A 36 10.23 1.12 -11.38
N GLY A 37 11.18 0.29 -11.85
CA GLY A 37 12.38 -0.06 -11.09
C GLY A 37 13.26 1.14 -10.77
N GLU A 38 13.60 1.95 -11.77
CA GLU A 38 14.40 3.17 -11.57
C GLU A 38 13.65 4.21 -10.73
N PHE A 39 12.34 4.36 -10.92
CA PHE A 39 11.51 5.23 -10.08
C PHE A 39 11.53 4.80 -8.61
N LYS A 40 11.45 3.50 -8.33
CA LYS A 40 11.53 2.99 -6.96
C LYS A 40 12.91 3.22 -6.33
N LYS A 41 14.00 3.03 -7.10
CA LYS A 41 15.36 3.35 -6.63
C LYS A 41 15.51 4.83 -6.30
N GLY A 42 15.04 5.71 -7.18
CA GLY A 42 15.06 7.16 -6.95
C GLY A 42 14.26 7.57 -5.72
N GLN A 43 13.08 6.98 -5.49
CA GLN A 43 12.32 7.22 -4.25
C GLN A 43 13.08 6.82 -2.98
N ILE A 44 13.77 5.68 -2.99
CA ILE A 44 14.56 5.21 -1.84
C ILE A 44 15.76 6.14 -1.60
N GLU A 45 16.43 6.58 -2.66
CA GLU A 45 17.57 7.50 -2.54
C GLU A 45 17.13 8.85 -1.97
N VAL A 46 16.03 9.41 -2.48
CA VAL A 46 15.41 10.62 -1.95
C VAL A 46 15.04 10.45 -0.47
N GLU A 47 14.39 9.35 -0.09
CA GLU A 47 14.05 9.10 1.31
C GLU A 47 15.30 9.05 2.21
N ASN A 48 16.36 8.37 1.75
CA ASN A 48 17.62 8.28 2.48
C ASN A 48 18.33 9.65 2.60
N GLU A 49 18.28 10.48 1.56
CA GLU A 49 18.80 11.85 1.61
C GLU A 49 17.99 12.71 2.59
N LEU A 50 16.66 12.65 2.56
CA LEU A 50 15.81 13.37 3.52
C LEU A 50 16.08 12.92 4.96
N ARG A 51 16.28 11.62 5.20
CA ARG A 51 16.64 11.09 6.53
C ARG A 51 18.00 11.61 7.00
N GLN A 52 19.00 11.67 6.12
CA GLN A 52 20.34 12.19 6.44
C GLN A 52 20.33 13.70 6.71
N LEU A 53 19.56 14.46 5.94
CA LEU A 53 19.39 15.90 6.14
C LEU A 53 18.68 16.19 7.48
N THR A 54 17.69 15.36 7.83
CA THR A 54 16.96 15.46 9.11
C THR A 54 17.82 15.04 10.31
N GLN A 55 18.79 14.13 10.13
CA GLN A 55 19.71 13.73 11.21
C GLN A 55 20.83 14.75 11.47
N THR A 56 21.13 15.66 10.53
CA THR A 56 22.25 16.61 10.66
C THR A 56 21.84 17.96 11.29
N ASN A 57 20.56 18.18 11.61
CA ASN A 57 20.11 19.43 12.27
C ASN A 57 18.91 19.17 13.21
N PRO A 58 19.05 19.27 14.55
CA PRO A 58 17.92 19.11 15.44
C PRO A 58 17.15 20.44 15.51
N ALA A 59 16.19 20.64 14.60
CA ALA A 59 15.12 21.62 14.77
C ALA A 59 13.76 20.89 14.67
N PRO A 60 12.83 21.08 15.63
CA PRO A 60 11.66 20.24 15.77
C PRO A 60 10.54 20.68 14.83
N GLY A 61 10.02 19.78 13.99
CA GLY A 61 8.80 20.04 13.23
C GLY A 61 8.52 19.07 12.09
N THR A 62 7.79 18.00 12.40
CA THR A 62 6.85 17.27 11.52
C THR A 62 7.42 16.50 10.32
N SER A 63 7.52 15.17 10.44
CA SER A 63 6.59 14.25 9.77
C SER A 63 6.86 12.80 10.16
N ASN A 64 5.77 12.07 10.38
CA ASN A 64 5.66 10.68 10.77
C ASN A 64 6.19 9.68 9.73
N GLN A 65 6.44 8.47 10.25
CA GLN A 65 6.58 7.14 9.61
C GLN A 65 8.03 6.77 9.25
N GLU A 66 8.65 5.74 9.83
CA GLU A 66 8.13 4.40 10.06
C GLU A 66 8.84 3.76 11.27
N LYS A 67 8.12 3.60 12.39
CA LYS A 67 8.48 2.64 13.43
C LYS A 67 7.95 1.27 13.00
N LYS A 68 8.88 0.34 12.81
CA LYS A 68 8.71 -1.13 12.80
C LYS A 68 7.86 -1.58 14.03
N PRO A 69 7.06 -2.66 13.95
CA PRO A 69 5.82 -2.79 14.71
C PRO A 69 6.04 -3.01 16.20
N GLU A 70 5.65 -2.05 17.03
CA GLU A 70 5.40 -2.18 18.48
C GLU A 70 3.94 -2.65 18.71
N GLN A 71 3.53 -3.72 18.00
CA GLN A 71 2.14 -4.19 17.97
C GLN A 71 1.76 -5.10 19.18
N GLY A 72 2.63 -5.19 20.20
CA GLY A 72 2.38 -5.97 21.42
C GLY A 72 1.72 -5.16 22.52
N GLU A 73 2.33 -4.03 22.91
CA GLU A 73 1.88 -3.23 24.07
C GLU A 73 0.57 -2.49 23.80
N ASN A 74 0.41 -1.95 22.60
CA ASN A 74 -0.79 -1.19 22.25
C ASN A 74 -2.03 -2.08 22.21
N VAL A 75 -1.92 -3.33 21.71
CA VAL A 75 -3.06 -4.27 21.65
C VAL A 75 -3.55 -4.66 23.04
N GLU A 76 -2.65 -4.77 24.02
CA GLU A 76 -3.00 -5.12 25.39
C GLU A 76 -3.69 -3.96 26.12
N GLU A 77 -3.24 -2.72 25.86
CA GLU A 77 -3.87 -1.51 26.39
C GLU A 77 -5.26 -1.28 25.77
N LEU A 78 -5.42 -1.51 24.47
CA LEU A 78 -6.73 -1.44 23.80
C LEU A 78 -7.70 -2.50 24.35
N LYS A 79 -7.24 -3.71 24.64
CA LYS A 79 -8.07 -4.76 25.27
C LYS A 79 -8.57 -4.34 26.64
N LYS A 80 -7.68 -3.81 27.51
CA LYS A 80 -8.08 -3.29 28.83
C LYS A 80 -9.11 -2.18 28.73
N LYS A 81 -8.95 -1.26 27.76
CA LYS A 81 -9.86 -0.13 27.57
C LYS A 81 -11.24 -0.57 27.06
N ILE A 82 -11.30 -1.57 26.18
CA ILE A 82 -12.56 -2.17 25.70
C ILE A 82 -13.29 -2.85 26.87
N GLU A 83 -12.57 -3.58 27.72
CA GLU A 83 -13.13 -4.26 28.90
C GLU A 83 -13.69 -3.26 29.93
N GLU A 84 -12.96 -2.18 30.19
CA GLU A 84 -13.42 -1.10 31.08
C GLU A 84 -14.69 -0.42 30.55
N LEU A 85 -14.75 -0.14 29.24
CA LEU A 85 -15.92 0.46 28.61
C LEU A 85 -17.14 -0.46 28.68
N GLN A 86 -16.99 -1.77 28.47
CA GLN A 86 -18.09 -2.72 28.63
C GLN A 86 -18.62 -2.74 30.07
N ARG A 87 -17.73 -2.66 31.06
CA ARG A 87 -18.10 -2.61 32.48
C ARG A 87 -18.87 -1.35 32.84
N GLN A 88 -18.48 -0.20 32.30
CA GLN A 88 -19.23 1.06 32.47
C GLN A 88 -20.63 0.97 31.86
N LEU A 89 -20.78 0.34 30.69
CA LEU A 89 -22.10 0.12 30.07
C LEU A 89 -22.98 -0.81 30.93
N ASP A 90 -22.42 -1.85 31.52
CA ASP A 90 -23.16 -2.77 32.39
C ASP A 90 -23.59 -2.10 33.70
N GLU A 91 -22.77 -1.23 34.28
CA GLU A 91 -23.16 -0.44 35.45
C GLU A 91 -24.28 0.55 35.12
N LEU A 92 -24.19 1.25 33.98
CA LEU A 92 -25.24 2.18 33.54
C LEU A 92 -26.55 1.47 33.19
N LYS A 93 -26.47 0.21 32.70
CA LYS A 93 -27.62 -0.63 32.37
C LYS A 93 -28.27 -1.26 33.60
N LYS A 94 -27.50 -1.52 34.66
CA LYS A 94 -27.98 -2.07 35.94
C LYS A 94 -28.53 -1.00 36.88
N GLY A 95 -28.21 0.27 36.63
CA GLY A 95 -28.73 1.44 37.36
C GLY A 95 -30.07 2.01 36.87
N LYS A 96 -30.81 1.28 36.01
CA LYS A 96 -32.21 1.58 35.64
C LYS A 96 -33.13 0.44 36.01
#